data_AF-A0A662BLS5-F1
#
_entry.id   AF-A0A662BLS5-F1
#
_cell.length_a   1.000
_cell.length_b   1.000
_cell.length_c   1.000
_cell.angle_alpha   90.00
_cell.angle_beta   90.00
_cell.angle_gamma   90.00
#
_symmetry.space_group_name_H-M   'P 1'
#
loop_
_entity.id
_entity.type
_entity.pdbx_description
1 polymer ?
#
loop_
_entity_poly.entity_id
_entity_poly.type
_entity_poly.pdbx_seq_one_letter_code
_entity_poly.pdbx_strand_id
1 'polypeptide(L)'
;LHLPTYIAGIVYHMGTFLAIILFFLSLFNIWLQGWMMWGAVAILLAAVLSGIGILVKRVTKHELRTLSNADDYISNILVTAFQLLTALAMIDLKAIPAYFIITSLLLLYFPLGKLKHAIYFFAARYHLGYFYGWRGVWPPKPIKK
;
A
#
# COMPACT_ATOMS: atom_id res chain seq x y z
N LEU A 1 10.56 15.76 -13.90
CA LEU A 1 9.62 14.61 -13.79
C LEU A 1 10.24 13.52 -12.92
N HIS A 2 9.59 13.13 -11.83
CA HIS A 2 10.08 12.12 -10.88
C HIS A 2 9.69 10.69 -11.26
N LEU A 3 9.88 10.31 -12.54
CA LEU A 3 9.41 9.03 -13.08
C LEU A 3 9.86 7.80 -12.26
N PRO A 4 11.13 7.71 -11.78
CA PRO A 4 11.54 6.57 -10.95
C PRO A 4 10.78 6.48 -9.63
N THR A 5 10.51 7.62 -8.98
CA THR A 5 9.75 7.66 -7.72
C THR A 5 8.28 7.33 -7.95
N TYR A 6 7.72 7.73 -9.09
CA TYR A 6 6.36 7.39 -9.46
C TYR A 6 6.20 5.88 -9.68
N ILE A 7 7.12 5.26 -10.43
CA ILE A 7 7.15 3.82 -10.65
C ILE A 7 7.32 3.07 -9.32
N ALA A 8 8.26 3.49 -8.47
CA ALA A 8 8.44 2.92 -7.13
C ALA A 8 7.14 3.02 -6.31
N GLY A 9 6.42 4.15 -6.41
CA GLY A 9 5.11 4.32 -5.79
C GLY A 9 4.08 3.29 -6.28
N ILE A 10 3.99 3.05 -7.59
CA ILE A 10 3.09 2.04 -8.17
C ILE A 10 3.46 0.63 -7.67
N VAL A 11 4.72 0.25 -7.80
CA VAL A 11 5.21 -1.08 -7.38
C VAL A 11 4.94 -1.30 -5.89
N TYR A 12 5.18 -0.28 -5.07
CA TYR A 12 4.88 -0.32 -3.64
C TYR A 12 3.40 -0.57 -3.37
N HIS A 13 2.48 0.12 -4.04
CA HIS A 13 1.04 -0.10 -3.86
C HIS A 13 0.59 -1.46 -4.38
N MET A 14 1.11 -1.92 -5.53
CA MET A 14 0.82 -3.27 -6.04
C MET A 14 1.21 -4.35 -5.04
N GLY A 15 2.40 -4.23 -4.43
CA GLY A 15 2.83 -5.13 -3.36
C GLY A 15 1.93 -5.06 -2.12
N THR A 16 1.47 -3.87 -1.73
CA THR A 16 0.52 -3.73 -0.61
C THR A 16 -0.79 -4.44 -0.88
N PHE A 17 -1.39 -4.28 -2.07
CA PHE A 17 -2.63 -4.99 -2.42
C PHE A 17 -2.43 -6.50 -2.45
N LEU A 18 -1.31 -6.97 -3.03
CA LEU A 18 -0.97 -8.39 -3.01
C LEU A 18 -0.82 -8.92 -1.59
N ALA A 19 -0.10 -8.22 -0.72
CA ALA A 19 0.10 -8.62 0.67
C ALA A 19 -1.22 -8.68 1.46
N ILE A 20 -2.14 -7.75 1.21
CA ILE A 20 -3.49 -7.77 1.80
C ILE A 20 -4.28 -9.00 1.33
N ILE A 21 -4.24 -9.33 0.02
CA ILE A 21 -4.90 -10.53 -0.52
C ILE A 21 -4.33 -11.78 0.15
N LEU A 22 -3.00 -11.89 0.22
CA LEU A 22 -2.32 -13.03 0.85
C LEU A 22 -2.62 -13.15 2.35
N PHE A 23 -2.76 -12.02 3.05
CA PHE A 23 -3.22 -12.02 4.44
C PHE A 23 -4.59 -12.66 4.57
N PHE A 24 -5.58 -12.21 3.79
CA PHE A 24 -6.92 -12.81 3.85
C PHE A 24 -6.90 -14.29 3.50
N LEU A 25 -6.14 -14.72 2.49
CA LEU A 25 -5.97 -16.15 2.16
C LEU A 25 -5.36 -16.94 3.33
N SER A 26 -4.36 -16.39 4.00
CA SER A 26 -3.70 -17.03 5.15
C SER A 26 -4.65 -17.27 6.32
N LEU A 27 -5.67 -16.42 6.52
CA LEU A 27 -6.70 -16.61 7.54
C LEU A 27 -7.54 -17.88 7.31
N PHE A 28 -7.66 -18.31 6.05
CA PHE A 28 -8.31 -19.56 5.66
C PHE A 28 -7.31 -20.71 5.47
N ASN A 29 -6.06 -20.53 5.92
CA ASN A 29 -4.96 -21.47 5.72
C ASN A 29 -4.67 -21.78 4.24
N ILE A 30 -4.94 -20.82 3.34
CA ILE A 30 -4.66 -20.92 1.92
C ILE A 30 -3.32 -20.23 1.66
N TRP A 31 -2.31 -21.04 1.31
CA TRP A 31 -0.96 -20.56 0.99
C TRP A 31 -0.64 -20.86 -0.48
N LEU A 32 -0.03 -19.89 -1.17
CA LEU A 32 0.44 -20.12 -2.53
C LEU A 32 1.59 -21.13 -2.51
N GLN A 33 1.70 -21.94 -3.57
CA GLN A 33 2.75 -22.93 -3.71
C GLN A 33 3.41 -22.85 -5.09
N GLY A 34 4.59 -23.48 -5.22
CA GLY A 34 5.31 -23.59 -6.49
C GLY A 34 5.64 -22.23 -7.11
N TRP A 35 5.43 -22.10 -8.42
CA TRP A 35 5.79 -20.89 -9.17
C TRP A 35 4.95 -19.67 -8.77
N MET A 36 3.69 -19.86 -8.36
CA MET A 36 2.83 -18.76 -7.92
C MET A 36 3.36 -18.12 -6.64
N MET A 37 3.85 -18.94 -5.69
CA MET A 37 4.49 -18.48 -4.46
C MET A 37 5.72 -17.63 -4.78
N TRP A 38 6.63 -18.14 -5.62
CA TRP A 38 7.85 -17.41 -5.99
C TRP A 38 7.58 -16.13 -6.77
N GLY A 39 6.56 -16.13 -7.65
CA GLY A 39 6.09 -14.92 -8.32
C GLY A 39 5.58 -13.87 -7.34
N ALA A 40 4.77 -14.27 -6.36
CA ALA A 40 4.30 -13.38 -5.32
C ALA A 40 5.44 -12.83 -4.46
N VAL A 41 6.39 -13.68 -4.05
CA VAL A 41 7.59 -13.28 -3.30
C VAL A 41 8.42 -12.26 -4.09
N ALA A 42 8.65 -12.48 -5.38
CA ALA A 42 9.40 -11.54 -6.22
C ALA A 42 8.73 -10.16 -6.30
N ILE A 43 7.41 -10.11 -6.46
CA ILE A 43 6.63 -8.86 -6.46
C ILE A 43 6.73 -8.16 -5.10
N LEU A 44 6.60 -8.91 -4.00
CA LEU A 44 6.70 -8.35 -2.66
C LEU A 44 8.10 -7.81 -2.37
N LEU A 45 9.16 -8.50 -2.78
CA LEU A 45 10.53 -7.99 -2.60
C LEU A 45 10.79 -6.73 -3.43
N ALA A 46 10.27 -6.65 -4.66
CA ALA A 46 10.32 -5.43 -5.45
C ALA A 46 9.57 -4.26 -4.79
N ALA A 47 8.43 -4.56 -4.15
CA ALA A 47 7.69 -3.59 -3.36
C ALA A 47 8.46 -3.14 -2.11
N VAL A 48 9.09 -4.06 -1.38
CA VAL A 48 9.94 -3.73 -0.22
C VAL A 48 11.08 -2.81 -0.62
N LEU A 49 11.80 -3.13 -1.70
CA LEU A 49 12.87 -2.28 -2.22
C LEU A 49 12.35 -0.88 -2.59
N SER A 50 11.16 -0.81 -3.19
CA SER A 50 10.49 0.45 -3.50
C SER A 50 10.11 1.24 -2.23
N GLY A 51 9.59 0.56 -1.21
CA GLY A 51 9.25 1.14 0.09
C GLY A 51 10.45 1.73 0.81
N ILE A 52 11.56 0.97 0.87
CA ILE A 52 12.85 1.42 1.38
C ILE A 52 13.35 2.61 0.58
N GLY A 53 13.33 2.54 -0.76
CA GLY A 53 13.77 3.66 -1.62
C GLY A 53 12.97 4.94 -1.41
N ILE A 54 11.64 4.83 -1.25
CA ILE A 54 10.76 5.96 -0.92
C ILE A 54 11.10 6.53 0.46
N LEU A 55 11.35 5.68 1.45
CA LEU A 55 11.73 6.09 2.80
C LEU A 55 13.10 6.80 2.80
N VAL A 56 14.10 6.22 2.14
CA VAL A 56 15.43 6.81 1.96
C VAL A 56 15.32 8.17 1.29
N LYS A 57 14.55 8.29 0.21
CA LYS A 57 14.31 9.58 -0.45
C LYS A 57 13.68 10.60 0.52
N ARG A 58 12.72 10.18 1.33
CA ARG A 58 12.03 11.03 2.32
C ARG A 58 12.99 11.53 3.41
N VAL A 59 13.86 10.68 3.94
CA VAL A 59 14.81 11.06 5.01
C VAL A 59 16.01 11.86 4.48
N THR A 60 16.31 11.81 3.18
CA THR A 60 17.49 12.47 2.59
C THR A 60 17.16 13.81 1.93
N LYS A 61 16.01 13.93 1.25
CA LYS A 61 15.61 15.16 0.55
C LYS A 61 15.10 16.20 1.56
N HIS A 62 15.81 17.32 1.68
CA HIS A 62 15.45 18.41 2.59
C HIS A 62 13.99 18.86 2.42
N GLU A 63 13.56 19.04 1.17
CA GLU A 63 12.20 19.50 0.84
C GLU A 63 11.12 18.51 1.27
N LEU A 64 11.41 17.20 1.23
CA LEU A 64 10.45 16.20 1.69
C LEU A 64 10.45 16.10 3.22
N ARG A 65 11.60 16.25 3.87
CA ARG A 65 11.69 16.22 5.33
C ARG A 65 10.91 17.37 5.96
N THR A 66 10.99 18.58 5.40
CA THR A 66 10.27 19.75 5.92
C THR A 66 8.76 19.61 5.80
N LEU A 67 8.28 18.83 4.83
CA LEU A 67 6.86 18.52 4.63
C LEU A 67 6.38 17.26 5.35
N SER A 68 7.30 16.46 5.91
CA SER A 68 6.97 15.17 6.51
C SER A 68 6.69 15.30 8.01
N ASN A 69 5.76 14.50 8.51
CA ASN A 69 5.52 14.31 9.93
C ASN A 69 5.83 12.86 10.34
N ALA A 70 5.78 12.55 11.64
CA ALA A 70 6.08 11.20 12.15
C ALA A 70 5.25 10.10 11.46
N ASP A 71 3.99 10.40 11.14
CA ASP A 71 3.07 9.47 10.50
C ASP A 71 3.55 9.02 9.10
N ASP A 72 4.20 9.90 8.33
CA ASP A 72 4.79 9.55 7.03
C ASP A 72 5.86 8.45 7.14
N TYR A 73 6.63 8.45 8.22
CA TYR A 73 7.69 7.47 8.45
C TYR A 73 7.10 6.18 9.02
N ILE A 74 6.23 6.28 10.03
CA ILE A 74 5.58 5.13 10.66
C ILE A 74 4.77 4.33 9.63
N SER A 75 3.93 5.00 8.84
CA SER A 75 3.12 4.34 7.81
C SER A 75 3.98 3.61 6.76
N ASN A 76 5.06 4.24 6.28
CA ASN A 76 5.97 3.60 5.33
C ASN A 76 6.68 2.39 5.95
N ILE A 77 7.21 2.53 7.17
CA ILE A 77 7.90 1.43 7.86
C ILE A 77 6.96 0.26 8.09
N LEU A 78 5.74 0.50 8.61
CA LEU A 78 4.77 -0.56 8.88
C LEU A 78 4.35 -1.31 7.61
N VAL A 79 4.03 -0.59 6.54
CA VAL A 79 3.62 -1.22 5.26
C VAL A 79 4.78 -1.96 4.61
N THR A 80 6.00 -1.41 4.66
CA THR A 80 7.20 -2.08 4.12
C THR A 80 7.53 -3.35 4.93
N ALA A 81 7.44 -3.30 6.26
CA ALA A 81 7.64 -4.45 7.13
C ALA A 81 6.56 -5.53 6.91
N PHE A 82 5.31 -5.12 6.72
CA PHE A 82 4.21 -6.02 6.36
C PHE A 82 4.46 -6.75 5.04
N GLN A 83 4.87 -6.04 3.99
CA GLN A 83 5.24 -6.65 2.70
C GLN A 83 6.39 -7.66 2.85
N LEU A 84 7.45 -7.28 3.59
CA LEU A 84 8.60 -8.14 3.83
C LEU A 84 8.20 -9.40 4.60
N LEU A 85 7.48 -9.26 5.71
CA LEU A 85 7.06 -10.39 6.53
C LEU A 85 6.02 -11.27 5.83
N THR A 86 5.20 -10.71 4.93
CA THR A 86 4.36 -11.52 4.04
C THR A 86 5.22 -12.40 3.13
N ALA A 87 6.26 -11.84 2.51
CA ALA A 87 7.17 -12.60 1.64
C ALA A 87 7.92 -13.69 2.42
N LEU A 88 8.40 -13.37 3.63
CA LEU A 88 9.09 -14.32 4.50
C LEU A 88 8.16 -15.45 4.97
N ALA A 89 6.92 -15.13 5.35
CA ALA A 89 5.94 -16.13 5.77
C ALA A 89 5.56 -17.12 4.66
N MET A 90 5.67 -16.72 3.38
CA MET A 90 5.47 -17.65 2.25
C MET A 90 6.58 -18.70 2.13
N ILE A 91 7.80 -18.41 2.59
CA ILE A 91 8.97 -19.26 2.36
C ILE A 91 9.49 -19.94 3.64
N ASP A 92 9.18 -19.39 4.81
CA ASP A 92 9.61 -19.93 6.11
C ASP A 92 8.48 -19.80 7.14
N LEU A 93 8.03 -20.95 7.65
CA LEU A 93 7.01 -21.03 8.70
C LEU A 93 7.43 -20.30 9.99
N LYS A 94 8.73 -20.15 10.25
CA LYS A 94 9.24 -19.42 11.42
C LYS A 94 8.93 -17.92 11.37
N ALA A 95 8.66 -17.36 10.19
CA ALA A 95 8.30 -15.96 10.02
C ALA A 95 6.81 -15.68 10.33
N ILE A 96 5.96 -16.71 10.40
CA ILE A 96 4.51 -16.57 10.59
C ILE A 96 4.15 -15.79 11.87
N PRO A 97 4.74 -16.04 13.06
CA PRO A 97 4.42 -15.27 14.25
C PRO A 97 4.72 -13.77 14.09
N ALA A 98 5.90 -13.44 13.56
CA ALA A 98 6.28 -12.05 13.29
C ALA A 98 5.36 -11.39 12.26
N TYR A 99 4.96 -12.14 11.23
CA TYR A 99 4.00 -11.70 10.22
C TYR A 99 2.63 -11.34 10.82
N PHE A 100 2.07 -12.16 11.69
CA PHE A 100 0.80 -11.83 12.34
C PHE A 100 0.91 -10.66 13.32
N ILE A 101 2.05 -10.53 14.02
CA ILE A 101 2.31 -9.37 14.89
C ILE A 101 2.33 -8.08 14.07
N ILE A 102 3.13 -8.01 12.99
CA ILE A 102 3.21 -6.79 12.18
C ILE A 102 1.87 -6.46 11.52
N THR A 103 1.13 -7.48 11.08
CA THR A 103 -0.17 -7.29 10.45
C THR A 103 -1.18 -6.75 11.46
N SER A 104 -1.15 -7.25 12.70
CA SER A 104 -2.00 -6.74 13.78
C SER A 104 -1.69 -5.28 14.09
N LEU A 105 -0.41 -4.92 14.20
CA LEU A 105 0.03 -3.53 14.39
C LEU A 105 -0.40 -2.63 13.22
N LEU A 106 -0.25 -3.11 11.98
CA LEU A 106 -0.68 -2.39 10.79
C LEU A 106 -2.19 -2.14 10.81
N LEU A 107 -3.01 -3.16 11.11
CA LEU A 107 -4.46 -3.05 11.17
C LEU A 107 -4.94 -2.12 12.29
N LEU A 108 -4.29 -2.14 13.45
CA LEU A 108 -4.55 -1.18 14.53
C LEU A 108 -4.21 0.26 14.13
N TYR A 109 -3.10 0.45 13.39
CA TYR A 109 -2.67 1.76 12.91
C TYR A 109 -3.50 2.27 11.71
N PHE A 110 -4.04 1.35 10.91
CA PHE A 110 -4.70 1.59 9.63
C PHE A 110 -5.77 2.71 9.67
N PRO A 111 -6.71 2.76 10.66
CA PRO A 111 -7.71 3.81 10.72
C PRO A 111 -7.21 5.12 11.36
N LEU A 112 -6.11 5.09 12.10
CA LEU A 112 -5.64 6.20 12.93
C LEU A 112 -4.68 7.12 12.16
N GLY A 113 -3.79 6.54 11.36
CA GLY A 113 -2.73 7.28 10.69
C GLY A 113 -3.07 7.73 9.26
N LYS A 114 -2.04 8.05 8.47
CA LYS A 114 -2.18 8.42 7.05
C LYS A 114 -2.69 7.28 6.19
N LEU A 115 -2.68 6.03 6.65
CA LEU A 115 -3.23 4.89 5.91
C LEU A 115 -4.75 4.93 5.79
N LYS A 116 -5.45 5.74 6.61
CA LYS A 116 -6.93 5.87 6.58
C LYS A 116 -7.48 6.26 5.21
N HIS A 117 -6.67 6.88 4.35
CA HIS A 117 -7.08 7.17 2.97
C HIS A 117 -7.51 5.91 2.22
N ALA A 118 -6.92 4.74 2.50
CA ALA A 118 -7.28 3.49 1.86
C ALA A 118 -8.70 3.03 2.26
N ILE A 119 -9.13 3.32 3.48
CA ILE A 119 -10.50 3.09 3.95
C ILE A 119 -11.46 4.03 3.25
N TYR A 120 -11.15 5.34 3.28
CA TYR A 120 -12.05 6.36 2.76
C TYR A 120 -12.04 6.47 1.24
N PHE A 121 -11.07 5.87 0.54
CA PHE A 121 -10.92 6.01 -0.90
C PHE A 121 -12.22 5.68 -1.65
N PHE A 122 -12.81 4.51 -1.36
CA PHE A 122 -14.02 4.06 -2.04
C PHE A 122 -15.24 4.91 -1.70
N ALA A 123 -15.44 5.21 -0.41
CA ALA A 123 -16.53 6.06 0.05
C ALA A 123 -16.45 7.47 -0.54
N ALA A 124 -15.25 8.07 -0.56
CA ALA A 124 -15.02 9.39 -1.14
C ALA A 124 -15.29 9.39 -2.65
N ARG A 125 -14.87 8.36 -3.39
CA ARG A 125 -15.13 8.27 -4.85
C ARG A 125 -16.62 8.12 -5.15
N TYR A 126 -17.34 7.32 -4.38
CA TYR A 126 -18.79 7.18 -4.50
C TYR A 126 -19.50 8.51 -4.22
N HIS A 127 -19.17 9.15 -3.08
CA HIS A 127 -19.78 10.41 -2.67
C HIS A 127 -19.50 11.55 -3.66
N LEU A 128 -18.28 11.66 -4.18
CA LEU A 128 -17.95 12.65 -5.22
C LEU A 128 -18.78 12.44 -6.49
N GLY A 129 -18.92 11.20 -6.96
CA GLY A 129 -19.72 10.87 -8.14
C GLY A 129 -21.22 11.13 -7.94
N TYR A 130 -21.74 10.87 -6.74
CA TYR A 130 -23.12 11.15 -6.39
C TYR A 130 -23.41 12.66 -6.30
N PHE A 131 -22.56 13.44 -5.63
CA PHE A 131 -22.79 14.87 -5.40
C PHE A 131 -22.47 15.77 -6.60
N TYR A 132 -21.33 15.55 -7.27
CA TYR A 132 -20.88 16.40 -8.38
C TYR A 132 -21.22 15.82 -9.76
N GLY A 133 -21.80 14.61 -9.79
CA GLY A 133 -22.05 13.85 -11.00
C GLY A 133 -20.85 12.98 -11.40
N TRP A 134 -21.18 11.90 -12.12
CA TRP A 134 -20.21 10.97 -12.67
C TRP A 134 -19.40 11.59 -13.83
N ARG A 135 -18.45 10.83 -14.37
CA ARG A 135 -17.59 11.28 -15.47
C ARG A 135 -18.45 11.76 -16.65
N GLY A 136 -18.25 13.01 -17.07
CA GLY A 136 -18.97 13.62 -18.19
C GLY A 136 -20.25 14.38 -17.81
N VAL A 137 -20.60 14.48 -16.52
CA VAL A 137 -21.74 15.27 -16.05
C VAL A 137 -21.35 16.75 -15.84
N TRP A 138 -20.20 17.01 -15.23
CA TRP A 138 -19.66 18.36 -15.02
C TRP A 138 -18.38 18.60 -15.84
N PRO A 139 -18.21 19.78 -16.46
CA PRO A 139 -19.18 20.87 -16.54
C PRO A 139 -20.37 20.51 -17.45
N PRO A 140 -21.60 21.00 -17.15
CA PRO A 140 -22.75 20.76 -17.99
C PRO A 140 -22.47 21.29 -19.40
N LYS A 141 -22.93 20.55 -20.42
CA LYS A 141 -22.76 20.96 -21.82
C LYS A 141 -23.34 22.38 -21.97
N PRO A 142 -22.60 23.32 -22.61
CA PRO A 142 -23.11 24.66 -22.80
C PRO A 142 -24.44 24.59 -23.56
N ILE A 143 -25.47 25.22 -23.00
CA ILE A 143 -26.76 25.38 -23.69
C ILE A 143 -26.47 26.19 -24.95
N LYS A 144 -26.58 25.56 -26.13
CA LYS A 144 -26.53 26.30 -27.39
C LYS A 144 -27.73 27.23 -27.40
N LYS A 145 -27.46 28.55 -27.35
CA LYS A 145 -28.47 29.59 -27.59
C LYS A 145 -28.87 29.59 -29.06
#